data_AF-A0A6N2N018-F1
#
_entry.id   AF-A0A6N2N018-F1
#
_cell.length_a   1.000
_cell.length_b   1.000
_cell.length_c   1.000
_cell.angle_alpha   90.00
_cell.angle_beta   90.00
_cell.angle_gamma   90.00
#
_symmetry.space_group_name_H-M   'P 1'
#
loop_
_entity.id
_entity.type
_entity.pdbx_description
1 polymer ?
#
loop_
_entity_poly.entity_id
_entity_poly.type
_entity_poly.pdbx_seq_one_letter_code
_entity_poly.pdbx_strand_id
1 'polypeptide(L)'
;MPGKLQQLINRINMSGEERITGIITDWTMGWSLEVAEKMNIHRAIFWPASAAILCSVLSISKLVNDGIIDIDDQFLNGTLQNVEEGGCSSRNFKNFVEWMKA
;
A
#
# COMPACT_ATOMS: atom_id res chain seq x y z
N MET A 1 -6.96 -0.76 12.71
CA MET A 1 -6.63 0.65 12.35
C MET A 1 -7.66 1.32 11.43
N PRO A 2 -8.15 0.71 10.33
CA PRO A 2 -9.02 1.39 9.36
C PRO A 2 -10.25 2.10 9.94
N GLY A 3 -11.00 1.44 10.82
CA GLY A 3 -12.18 2.04 11.46
C GLY A 3 -11.87 3.24 12.36
N LYS A 4 -10.69 3.26 13.00
CA LYS A 4 -10.26 4.41 13.82
C LYS A 4 -9.88 5.62 12.96
N LEU A 5 -9.24 5.38 11.81
CA LEU A 5 -8.97 6.43 10.83
C LEU A 5 -10.28 7.01 10.29
N GLN A 6 -11.24 6.15 9.93
CA GLN A 6 -12.56 6.61 9.47
C GLN A 6 -13.29 7.46 10.52
N GLN A 7 -13.27 7.05 11.79
CA GLN A 7 -13.83 7.84 12.90
C GLN A 7 -13.15 9.20 13.04
N LEU A 8 -11.82 9.25 12.92
CA LEU A 8 -11.06 10.50 12.97
C LEU A 8 -11.44 11.44 11.83
N ILE A 9 -11.50 10.95 10.59
CA ILE A 9 -11.89 11.75 9.43
C ILE A 9 -13.31 12.30 9.60
N ASN A 10 -14.25 11.48 10.06
CA ASN A 10 -15.62 11.94 10.32
C ASN A 10 -15.65 13.04 11.39
N ARG A 11 -14.92 12.86 12.49
CA ARG A 11 -14.85 13.87 13.56
C ARG A 11 -14.32 15.20 13.06
N ILE A 12 -13.26 15.19 12.25
CA ILE A 12 -12.65 16.41 11.69
C ILE A 12 -13.63 17.07 10.71
N ASN A 13 -14.21 16.30 9.78
CA ASN A 13 -15.14 16.84 8.80
C ASN A 13 -16.45 17.38 9.40
N MET A 14 -16.81 16.97 10.63
CA MET A 14 -17.99 17.46 11.35
C MET A 14 -17.77 18.79 12.07
N SER A 15 -16.53 19.25 12.29
CA SER A 15 -16.29 20.52 13.00
C SER A 15 -16.65 21.76 12.17
N GLY A 16 -16.88 21.61 10.86
CA GLY A 16 -17.41 22.65 9.98
C GLY A 16 -16.42 23.75 9.58
N GLU A 17 -15.30 23.89 10.29
CA GLU A 17 -14.26 24.88 10.00
C GLU A 17 -13.32 24.43 8.88
N GLU A 18 -12.98 23.12 8.83
CA GLU A 18 -12.08 22.54 7.85
C GLU A 18 -12.52 21.12 7.47
N ARG A 19 -12.27 20.71 6.22
CA ARG A 19 -12.55 19.35 5.74
C ARG A 19 -11.29 18.72 5.19
N ILE A 20 -11.08 17.44 5.48
CA ILE A 20 -10.05 16.64 4.84
C ILE A 20 -10.42 16.40 3.38
N THR A 21 -9.61 16.95 2.47
CA THR A 21 -9.79 16.82 1.01
C THR A 21 -8.84 15.81 0.37
N GLY A 22 -7.77 15.43 1.09
CA GLY A 22 -6.77 14.48 0.63
C GLY A 22 -6.09 13.71 1.77
N ILE A 23 -5.62 12.50 1.46
CA ILE A 23 -4.81 11.65 2.32
C ILE A 23 -3.54 11.28 1.58
N ILE A 24 -2.40 11.59 2.18
CA ILE A 24 -1.08 11.10 1.74
C ILE A 24 -0.64 10.07 2.77
N THR A 25 -0.28 8.86 2.32
CA THR A 25 0.02 7.76 3.23
C THR A 25 1.30 7.05 2.86
N ASP A 26 1.95 6.50 3.87
CA ASP A 26 3.08 5.60 3.68
C ASP A 26 2.60 4.33 2.98
N TRP A 27 3.43 3.79 2.09
CA TRP A 27 3.19 2.51 1.43
C TRP A 27 2.71 1.38 2.34
N THR A 28 3.39 1.20 3.48
CA THR A 28 3.09 0.16 4.47
C THR A 28 1.74 0.39 5.14
N MET A 29 1.24 1.64 5.08
CA MET A 29 -0.10 2.04 5.52
C MET A 29 -1.11 2.03 4.38
N GLY A 30 -0.91 1.20 3.35
CA GLY A 30 -1.78 1.08 2.19
C GLY A 30 -3.26 0.88 2.54
N TRP A 31 -3.60 0.25 3.66
CA TRP A 31 -4.99 0.13 4.16
C TRP A 31 -5.73 1.48 4.29
N SER A 32 -5.02 2.60 4.44
CA SER A 32 -5.62 3.93 4.55
C SER A 32 -6.16 4.45 3.22
N LEU A 33 -5.66 3.96 2.09
CA LEU A 33 -6.16 4.30 0.75
C LEU A 33 -7.57 3.78 0.54
N GLU A 34 -7.87 2.59 1.04
CA GLU A 34 -9.21 2.00 0.97
C GLU A 34 -10.19 2.82 1.83
N VAL A 35 -9.75 3.33 2.98
CA VAL A 35 -10.54 4.26 3.80
C VAL A 35 -10.80 5.55 3.04
N ALA A 36 -9.77 6.14 2.42
CA ALA A 36 -9.89 7.36 1.62
C ALA A 36 -10.85 7.18 0.44
N GLU A 37 -10.75 6.05 -0.27
CA GLU A 37 -11.61 5.69 -1.39
C GLU A 37 -13.08 5.55 -0.96
N LYS A 38 -13.35 4.81 0.13
CA LYS A 38 -14.70 4.68 0.70
C LYS A 38 -15.33 6.01 1.10
N MET A 39 -14.51 6.99 1.44
CA MET A 39 -14.94 8.32 1.86
C MET A 39 -14.90 9.37 0.74
N ASN A 40 -14.57 8.95 -0.50
CA ASN A 40 -14.41 9.82 -1.66
C ASN A 40 -13.43 10.98 -1.43
N ILE A 41 -12.27 10.67 -0.84
CA ILE A 41 -11.17 11.61 -0.54
C ILE A 41 -10.02 11.34 -1.52
N HIS A 42 -9.36 12.40 -2.00
CA HIS A 42 -8.18 12.24 -2.85
C HIS A 42 -7.08 11.47 -2.11
N ARG A 43 -6.38 10.58 -2.81
CA ARG A 43 -5.45 9.64 -2.18
C ARG A 43 -4.12 9.62 -2.91
N ALA A 44 -3.03 9.69 -2.17
CA ALA A 44 -1.66 9.58 -2.67
C ALA A 44 -0.84 8.69 -1.73
N ILE A 45 0.16 8.03 -2.31
CA ILE A 45 1.10 7.17 -1.58
C ILE A 45 2.48 7.80 -1.63
N PHE A 46 3.23 7.69 -0.54
CA PHE A 46 4.65 7.98 -0.53
C PHE A 46 5.45 6.79 0.00
N TRP A 47 6.68 6.65 -0.49
CA TRP A 47 7.67 5.69 -0.01
C TRP A 47 8.82 6.46 0.63
N PRO A 48 8.99 6.44 1.97
CA PRO A 48 10.03 7.22 2.64
C PRO A 48 11.45 6.66 2.44
N ALA A 49 11.57 5.39 2.05
CA ALA A 49 12.86 4.76 1.84
C ALA A 49 13.39 5.01 0.41
N SER A 50 14.56 4.44 0.08
CA SER A 50 15.17 4.67 -1.23
C SER A 50 14.37 4.00 -2.36
N ALA A 51 14.41 4.62 -3.54
CA ALA A 51 13.84 4.04 -4.76
C ALA A 51 14.52 2.70 -5.12
N ALA A 52 15.81 2.54 -4.82
CA ALA A 52 16.53 1.29 -5.03
C ALA A 52 15.93 0.14 -4.20
N ILE A 53 15.62 0.38 -2.93
CA ILE A 53 14.96 -0.62 -2.07
C ILE A 53 13.55 -0.90 -2.59
N LEU A 54 12.80 0.13 -3.00
CA LEU A 54 11.48 -0.09 -3.60
C LEU A 54 11.60 -1.02 -4.82
N CYS A 55 12.49 -0.71 -5.76
CA CYS A 55 12.75 -1.56 -6.94
C CYS A 55 13.12 -2.99 -6.57
N SER A 56 13.95 -3.18 -5.53
CA SER A 56 14.29 -4.52 -5.04
C SER A 56 13.06 -5.26 -4.51
N VAL A 57 12.21 -4.60 -3.72
CA VAL A 57 10.95 -5.17 -3.20
C VAL A 57 10.00 -5.53 -4.36
N LEU A 58 9.87 -4.65 -5.36
CA LEU A 58 9.08 -4.93 -6.57
C LEU A 58 9.58 -6.14 -7.36
N SER A 59 10.87 -6.45 -7.22
CA SER A 59 11.57 -7.45 -8.01
C SER A 59 11.88 -8.74 -7.25
N ILE A 60 11.40 -8.93 -6.02
CA ILE A 60 11.75 -10.09 -5.17
C ILE A 60 11.58 -11.42 -5.93
N SER A 61 10.44 -11.64 -6.58
CA SER A 61 10.21 -12.88 -7.34
C SER A 61 11.25 -13.10 -8.44
N LYS A 62 11.65 -12.03 -9.13
CA LYS A 62 12.69 -12.09 -10.16
C LYS A 62 14.07 -12.36 -9.54
N LEU A 63 14.40 -11.65 -8.47
CA LEU A 63 15.70 -11.77 -7.78
C LEU A 63 15.92 -13.18 -7.21
N VAL A 64 14.85 -13.84 -6.78
CA VAL A 64 14.88 -15.25 -6.34
C VAL A 64 15.01 -16.19 -7.53
N ASN A 65 14.21 -16.00 -8.59
CA ASN A 65 14.30 -16.83 -9.80
C ASN A 65 15.69 -16.74 -10.47
N ASP A 66 16.31 -15.56 -10.44
CA ASP A 66 17.66 -15.32 -10.98
C ASP A 66 18.76 -15.85 -10.03
N GLY A 67 18.42 -16.40 -8.86
CA GLY A 67 19.35 -16.93 -7.87
C GLY A 67 20.22 -15.87 -7.19
N ILE A 68 19.86 -14.59 -7.29
CA ILE A 68 20.58 -13.47 -6.68
C ILE A 68 20.30 -13.39 -5.18
N ILE A 69 19.06 -13.69 -4.80
CA ILE A 69 18.61 -13.77 -3.41
C ILE A 69 18.18 -15.21 -3.14
N ASP A 70 18.77 -15.81 -2.11
CA ASP A 70 18.31 -17.07 -1.55
C ASP A 70 17.31 -16.78 -0.44
N ILE A 71 16.07 -17.22 -0.64
CA ILE A 71 14.99 -17.14 0.35
C ILE A 71 14.51 -18.56 0.58
N ASP A 72 14.33 -18.94 1.83
CA ASP A 72 13.73 -20.22 2.20
C ASP A 72 12.42 -20.45 1.42
N ASP A 73 12.35 -21.53 0.65
CA ASP A 73 11.20 -21.89 -0.18
C ASP A 73 9.89 -21.91 0.61
N GLN A 74 9.90 -22.28 1.90
CA GLN A 74 8.69 -22.22 2.74
C GLN A 74 8.26 -20.77 3.00
N PHE A 75 9.23 -19.90 3.27
CA PHE A 75 8.97 -18.47 3.44
C PHE A 75 8.50 -17.85 2.13
N LEU A 76 9.14 -18.17 1.00
CA LEU A 76 8.76 -17.67 -0.31
C LEU A 76 7.34 -18.08 -0.68
N ASN A 77 7.01 -19.37 -0.54
CA ASN A 77 5.67 -19.88 -0.87
C ASN A 77 4.59 -19.28 0.02
N GLY A 78 4.86 -19.13 1.32
CA GLY A 78 3.96 -18.39 2.21
C GLY A 78 3.78 -16.93 1.80
N THR A 79 4.85 -16.27 1.36
CA THR A 79 4.81 -14.87 0.92
C THR A 79 4.06 -14.72 -0.41
N LEU A 80 4.31 -15.62 -1.37
CA LEU A 80 3.65 -15.64 -2.67
C LEU A 80 2.16 -15.96 -2.54
N GLN A 81 1.79 -16.93 -1.71
CA GLN A 81 0.39 -17.24 -1.44
C GLN A 81 -0.34 -16.03 -0.82
N ASN A 82 0.27 -15.32 0.13
CA ASN A 82 -0.30 -14.08 0.69
C ASN A 82 -0.45 -12.96 -0.37
N VAL A 83 0.46 -12.90 -1.34
CA VAL A 83 0.39 -11.96 -2.47
C VAL A 83 -0.72 -12.35 -3.46
N GLU A 84 -0.87 -13.64 -3.75
CA GLU A 84 -1.92 -14.23 -4.60
C GLU A 84 -3.32 -14.07 -3.99
N GLU A 85 -3.45 -14.33 -2.68
CA GLU A 85 -4.68 -14.12 -1.90
C GLU A 85 -5.12 -12.66 -1.87
N GLY A 86 -4.23 -11.72 -2.24
CA GLY A 86 -4.65 -10.42 -2.75
C GLY A 86 -5.31 -9.53 -1.70
N GLY A 87 -4.73 -9.48 -0.49
CA GLY A 87 -5.16 -8.56 0.57
C GLY A 87 -5.12 -7.07 0.15
N CYS A 88 -5.70 -6.18 0.97
CA CYS A 88 -5.84 -4.76 0.60
C CYS A 88 -4.50 -4.09 0.21
N SER A 89 -3.39 -4.45 0.87
CA SER A 89 -2.06 -3.98 0.51
C SER A 89 -1.60 -4.45 -0.88
N SER A 90 -1.92 -5.70 -1.27
CA SER A 90 -1.62 -6.25 -2.61
C SER A 90 -2.45 -5.58 -3.70
N ARG A 91 -3.72 -5.26 -3.43
CA ARG A 91 -4.55 -4.50 -4.38
C ARG A 91 -4.05 -3.07 -4.58
N ASN A 92 -3.70 -2.40 -3.49
CA ASN A 92 -3.11 -1.07 -3.55
C ASN A 92 -1.73 -1.08 -4.21
N PHE A 93 -0.98 -2.17 -4.03
CA PHE A 93 0.28 -2.39 -4.71
C PHE A 93 0.14 -2.41 -6.22
N LYS A 94 -0.76 -3.27 -6.72
CA LYS A 94 -1.04 -3.37 -8.15
C LYS A 94 -1.51 -2.04 -8.71
N ASN A 95 -2.42 -1.35 -8.01
CA ASN A 95 -2.90 -0.03 -8.42
C ASN A 95 -1.78 1.01 -8.52
N PHE A 96 -0.84 1.02 -7.58
CA PHE A 96 0.30 1.92 -7.63
C PHE A 96 1.29 1.57 -8.75
N VAL A 97 1.58 0.28 -8.94
CA VAL A 97 2.46 -0.17 -10.03
C VAL A 97 1.86 0.20 -11.38
N GLU A 98 0.55 0.04 -11.56
CA GLU A 98 -0.15 0.49 -12.77
C GLU A 98 -0.14 2.03 -12.90
N TRP A 99 -0.32 2.77 -11.80
CA TRP A 99 -0.19 4.24 -11.80
C TRP A 99 1.20 4.71 -12.20
N MET A 100 2.27 4.01 -11.80
CA MET A 100 3.66 4.31 -12.20
C MET A 100 3.95 4.01 -13.67
N LYS A 101 3.16 3.14 -14.31
CA LYS A 101 3.33 2.75 -15.72
C LYS A 101 2.53 3.65 -16.68
N ALA A 102 1.55 4.41 -16.19
CA ALA A 102 0.71 5.33 -16.96
C ALA A 102 1.39 6.69 -17.12
#